data_AF-A0A846M0X0-F1
#
_entry.id   AF-A0A846M0X0-F1
#
_cell.length_a   1.000
_cell.length_b   1.000
_cell.length_c   1.000
_cell.angle_alpha   90.00
_cell.angle_beta   90.00
_cell.angle_gamma   90.00
#
_symmetry.space_group_name_H-M   'P 1'
#
loop_
_entity.id
_entity.type
_entity.pdbx_description
1 polymer ?
#
loop_
_entity_poly.entity_id
_entity_poly.type
_entity_poly.pdbx_seq_one_letter_code
_entity_poly.pdbx_strand_id
1 'polypeptide(L)'
;MSKRTVVAGVAWLALTVLAFGTDVILGAVVLIFGAAAVVVVQLSSTWSEHPDFETRELARARRRKVKWEKNAPRREKDAARYAAHQERQAAKARAAQDRTADDRTRS
;
A
#
# COMPACT_ATOMS: atom_id res chain seq x y z
N MET A 1 1.43 -26.53 8.92
CA MET A 1 1.59 -27.60 7.93
C MET A 1 0.52 -28.65 8.16
N SER A 2 -0.26 -29.04 7.15
CA SER A 2 -1.30 -30.05 7.33
C SER A 2 -0.67 -31.45 7.45
N LYS A 3 -1.33 -32.39 8.15
CA LYS A 3 -0.89 -33.80 8.20
C LYS A 3 -0.68 -34.39 6.80
N ARG A 4 -1.51 -33.99 5.83
CA ARG A 4 -1.41 -34.41 4.43
C ARG A 4 -0.13 -33.92 3.75
N THR A 5 0.29 -32.69 4.01
CA THR A 5 1.53 -32.12 3.46
C THR A 5 2.76 -32.85 4.00
N VAL A 6 2.77 -33.17 5.29
CA VAL A 6 3.86 -33.94 5.91
C VAL A 6 3.94 -35.34 5.32
N VAL A 7 2.80 -36.03 5.21
CA VAL A 7 2.73 -37.37 4.60
C VAL A 7 3.19 -37.34 3.14
N ALA A 8 2.75 -36.34 2.36
CA ALA A 8 3.17 -36.20 0.96
C ALA A 8 4.68 -35.93 0.82
N GLY A 9 5.26 -35.09 1.69
CA GLY A 9 6.69 -34.81 1.69
C GLY A 9 7.52 -36.05 2.05
N VAL A 10 7.11 -36.80 3.08
CA VAL A 10 7.77 -38.05 3.48
C VAL A 10 7.66 -39.11 2.39
N ALA A 11 6.49 -39.27 1.78
CA ALA A 11 6.28 -40.20 0.68
C ALA A 11 7.14 -39.86 -0.54
N TRP A 12 7.25 -38.57 -0.89
CA TRP A 12 8.11 -38.12 -2.00
C TRP A 12 9.59 -38.39 -1.73
N LEU A 13 10.08 -38.12 -0.52
CA LEU A 13 11.46 -38.43 -0.14
C LEU A 13 11.74 -39.94 -0.21
N ALA A 14 10.84 -40.77 0.33
CA ALA A 14 10.96 -42.22 0.26
C ALA A 14 11.00 -42.72 -1.20
N LEU A 15 10.12 -42.19 -2.05
CA LEU A 15 10.09 -42.52 -3.49
C LEU A 15 11.37 -42.09 -4.19
N THR A 16 11.93 -40.93 -3.85
CA THR A 16 13.19 -40.43 -4.40
C THR A 16 14.35 -41.35 -4.02
N VAL A 17 14.45 -41.77 -2.75
CA VAL A 17 15.49 -42.70 -2.28
C VAL A 17 15.39 -44.06 -2.99
N LEU A 18 14.17 -44.61 -3.12
CA LEU A 18 13.94 -45.85 -3.85
C LEU A 18 14.31 -45.73 -5.34
N ALA A 19 14.00 -44.60 -5.97
CA ALA A 19 14.35 -44.33 -7.35
C ALA A 19 15.87 -44.29 -7.55
N PHE A 20 16.62 -43.59 -6.69
CA PHE A 20 18.09 -43.59 -6.73
C PHE A 20 18.70 -44.98 -6.49
N GLY A 21 18.06 -45.81 -5.66
CA GLY A 21 18.49 -47.21 -5.47
C GLY A 21 18.30 -48.08 -6.71
N THR A 22 17.43 -47.69 -7.64
CA THR A 22 17.14 -48.45 -8.86
C THR A 22 17.94 -47.93 -10.06
N ASP A 23 17.91 -46.61 -10.29
CA ASP A 23 18.59 -45.95 -11.39
C ASP A 23 18.84 -44.48 -11.02
N VAL A 24 20.08 -44.02 -11.16
CA VAL A 24 20.49 -42.65 -10.86
C VAL A 24 19.73 -41.62 -11.70
N ILE A 25 19.43 -41.93 -12.96
CA ILE A 25 18.69 -41.07 -13.89
C ILE A 25 17.24 -40.94 -13.41
N LEU A 26 16.59 -42.06 -13.06
CA LEU A 26 15.23 -42.03 -12.50
C LEU A 26 15.17 -41.24 -11.19
N GLY A 27 16.15 -41.44 -10.31
CA GLY A 27 16.28 -40.66 -9.07
C GLY A 27 16.36 -39.16 -9.32
N ALA A 28 17.20 -38.74 -10.27
CA ALA A 28 17.34 -37.34 -10.65
C ALA A 28 16.03 -36.75 -11.21
N VAL A 29 15.34 -37.49 -12.08
CA VAL A 29 14.04 -37.07 -12.64
C VAL A 29 13.02 -36.84 -11.53
N VAL A 30 12.81 -37.81 -10.64
CA VAL A 30 11.86 -37.71 -9.53
C VAL A 30 12.19 -36.54 -8.61
N LEU A 31 13.47 -36.35 -8.31
CA LEU A 31 13.94 -35.25 -7.45
C LEU A 31 13.65 -33.89 -8.10
N ILE A 32 14.03 -33.70 -9.37
CA ILE A 32 13.89 -32.42 -10.06
C ILE A 32 12.41 -32.06 -10.23
N PHE A 33 11.60 -32.97 -10.77
CA PHE A 33 10.18 -32.69 -11.00
C PHE A 33 9.42 -32.52 -9.69
N GLY A 34 9.75 -33.29 -8.65
CA GLY A 34 9.16 -33.12 -7.33
C GLY A 34 9.52 -31.77 -6.70
N ALA A 35 10.80 -31.35 -6.79
CA ALA A 35 11.23 -30.06 -6.30
C ALA A 35 10.54 -28.90 -7.06
N ALA A 36 10.45 -29.01 -8.39
CA ALA A 36 9.73 -28.04 -9.20
C ALA A 36 8.25 -27.94 -8.81
N ALA A 37 7.58 -29.08 -8.57
CA ALA A 37 6.20 -29.10 -8.10
C ALA A 37 6.03 -28.41 -6.74
N VAL A 38 6.97 -28.61 -5.80
CA VAL A 38 6.96 -27.91 -4.50
C VAL A 38 7.03 -26.39 -4.70
N VAL A 39 7.91 -25.91 -5.58
CA VAL A 39 8.02 -24.47 -5.89
C VAL A 39 6.72 -23.94 -6.49
N VAL A 40 6.12 -24.65 -7.43
CA VAL A 40 4.86 -24.24 -8.06
C VAL A 40 3.72 -24.20 -7.03
N VAL A 41 3.62 -25.19 -6.14
CA VAL A 41 2.62 -25.20 -5.08
C VAL A 41 2.83 -24.04 -4.11
N GLN A 42 4.09 -23.76 -3.73
CA GLN A 42 4.42 -22.63 -2.87
C GLN A 42 4.01 -21.30 -3.50
N LEU A 43 4.30 -21.11 -4.78
CA LEU A 43 3.92 -19.90 -5.51
C LEU A 43 2.40 -19.78 -5.69
N SER A 44 1.72 -20.91 -5.89
CA SER A 44 0.26 -20.97 -6.01
C SER A 44 -0.45 -20.74 -4.68
N SER A 45 0.17 -21.09 -3.56
CA SER A 45 -0.43 -20.98 -2.23
C SER A 45 -0.81 -19.55 -1.84
N THR A 46 -0.09 -18.56 -2.39
CA THR A 46 -0.35 -17.13 -2.16
C THR A 46 -1.21 -16.51 -3.26
N TRP A 47 -1.54 -17.26 -4.32
CA TRP A 47 -2.31 -16.75 -5.45
C TRP A 47 -3.76 -16.45 -5.09
N SER A 48 -4.36 -17.25 -4.20
CA SER A 48 -5.69 -16.96 -3.64
C SER A 48 -5.69 -15.84 -2.60
N GLU A 49 -4.53 -15.42 -2.12
CA GLU A 49 -4.36 -14.39 -1.09
C GLU A 49 -4.34 -12.98 -1.71
N HIS A 50 -5.18 -12.76 -2.72
CA HIS A 50 -5.41 -11.44 -3.25
C HIS A 50 -6.41 -10.71 -2.36
N PRO A 51 -6.03 -9.58 -1.73
CA PRO A 51 -6.97 -8.83 -0.92
C PRO A 51 -8.12 -8.35 -1.80
N ASP A 52 -9.35 -8.62 -1.35
CA ASP A 52 -10.56 -8.16 -2.00
C ASP A 52 -10.48 -6.65 -2.27
N PHE A 53 -11.17 -6.22 -3.32
CA PHE A 53 -11.20 -4.81 -3.70
C PHE A 53 -11.54 -3.90 -2.51
N GLU A 54 -12.49 -4.33 -1.67
CA GLU A 54 -12.89 -3.62 -0.45
C GLU A 54 -11.77 -3.53 0.58
N THR A 55 -11.05 -4.63 0.82
CA THR A 55 -9.93 -4.67 1.76
C THR A 55 -8.77 -3.78 1.29
N ARG A 56 -8.54 -3.71 -0.03
CA ARG A 56 -7.58 -2.78 -0.64
C ARG A 56 -8.01 -1.33 -0.49
N GLU A 57 -9.28 -1.01 -0.73
CA GLU A 57 -9.75 0.37 -0.65
C GLU A 57 -9.83 0.86 0.80
N LEU A 58 -10.20 0.00 1.76
CA LEU A 58 -10.09 0.28 3.19
C LEU A 58 -8.64 0.56 3.61
N ALA A 59 -7.68 -0.22 3.11
CA ALA A 59 -6.27 0.03 3.38
C ALA A 59 -5.80 1.38 2.81
N ARG A 60 -6.27 1.78 1.61
CA ARG A 60 -6.00 3.10 1.04
C ARG A 60 -6.67 4.23 1.82
N ALA A 61 -7.92 4.05 2.24
CA ALA A 61 -8.65 5.00 3.06
C ALA A 61 -7.96 5.22 4.41
N ARG A 62 -7.49 4.16 5.08
CA ARG A 62 -6.68 4.24 6.29
C ARG A 62 -5.39 5.02 6.07
N ARG A 63 -4.66 4.76 4.98
CA ARG A 63 -3.44 5.51 4.61
C ARG A 63 -3.73 6.99 4.36
N ARG A 64 -4.85 7.31 3.68
CA ARG A 64 -5.30 8.70 3.46
C ARG A 64 -5.64 9.39 4.79
N LYS A 65 -6.31 8.70 5.71
CA LYS A 65 -6.64 9.21 7.06
C LYS A 65 -5.37 9.54 7.85
N VAL A 66 -4.40 8.62 7.91
CA VAL A 66 -3.11 8.86 8.59
C VAL A 66 -2.36 10.04 7.98
N LYS A 67 -2.32 10.15 6.65
CA LYS A 67 -1.74 11.31 5.96
C LYS A 67 -2.51 12.61 6.29
N TRP A 68 -3.82 12.53 6.42
CA TRP A 68 -4.68 13.67 6.73
C TRP A 68 -4.44 14.19 8.13
N GLU A 69 -4.38 13.30 9.13
CA GLU A 69 -4.10 13.60 10.54
C GLU A 69 -2.70 14.18 10.72
N LYS A 70 -1.68 13.58 10.10
CA LYS A 70 -0.30 14.10 10.15
C LYS A 70 -0.17 15.54 9.62
N ASN A 71 -1.03 15.93 8.66
CA ASN A 71 -0.99 17.26 8.05
C ASN A 71 -2.02 18.24 8.65
N ALA A 72 -2.86 17.82 9.61
CA ALA A 72 -3.81 18.69 10.30
C ALA A 72 -3.16 19.95 10.92
N PRO A 73 -2.06 19.84 11.71
CA PRO A 73 -1.44 21.03 12.31
C PRO A 73 -0.82 21.98 11.29
N ARG A 74 -0.45 21.49 10.09
CA ARG A 74 0.00 22.35 8.99
C ARG A 74 -1.17 23.11 8.36
N ARG A 75 -2.33 22.47 8.21
CA ARG A 75 -3.53 23.12 7.67
C ARG A 75 -4.11 24.17 8.61
N GLU A 76 -4.04 23.97 9.92
CA GLU A 76 -4.44 25.01 10.89
C GLU A 76 -3.55 26.25 10.78
N LYS A 77 -2.24 26.06 10.63
CA LYS A 77 -1.29 27.17 10.40
C LYS A 77 -1.52 27.88 9.08
N ASP A 78 -1.83 27.13 8.01
CA ASP A 78 -2.17 27.73 6.72
C ASP A 78 -3.52 28.46 6.74
N ALA A 79 -4.53 27.92 7.43
CA ALA A 79 -5.81 28.59 7.62
C ALA A 79 -5.65 29.90 8.40
N ALA A 80 -4.84 29.89 9.47
CA ALA A 80 -4.52 31.10 10.24
C ALA A 80 -3.76 32.14 9.40
N ARG A 81 -2.79 31.70 8.58
CA ARG A 81 -2.08 32.60 7.65
C ARG A 81 -2.99 33.18 6.59
N TYR A 82 -3.91 32.36 6.05
CA TYR A 82 -4.87 32.78 5.05
C TYR A 82 -5.85 33.81 5.62
N ALA A 83 -6.37 33.59 6.84
CA ALA A 83 -7.22 34.54 7.54
C ALA A 83 -6.50 35.88 7.77
N ALA A 84 -5.26 35.86 8.27
CA ALA A 84 -4.46 37.07 8.45
C ALA A 84 -4.17 37.80 7.14
N HIS A 85 -4.01 37.07 6.02
CA HIS A 85 -3.85 37.67 4.70
C HIS A 85 -5.13 38.34 4.19
N GLN A 86 -6.29 37.71 4.43
CA GLN A 86 -7.59 38.26 4.08
C GLN A 86 -7.88 39.56 4.85
N GLU A 87 -7.61 39.60 6.15
CA GLU A 87 -7.75 40.82 6.96
C GLU A 87 -6.88 41.97 6.45
N ARG A 88 -5.62 41.67 6.08
CA ARG A 88 -4.71 42.66 5.49
C ARG A 88 -5.19 43.17 4.13
N GLN A 89 -5.76 42.30 3.30
CA GLN A 89 -6.32 42.69 2.01
C GLN A 89 -7.59 43.53 2.18
N ALA A 90 -8.47 43.15 3.11
CA ALA A 90 -9.66 43.91 3.45
C ALA A 90 -9.31 45.32 3.99
N ALA A 91 -8.30 45.43 4.86
CA ALA A 91 -7.81 46.71 5.35
C ALA A 91 -7.23 47.59 4.23
N LYS A 92 -6.44 47.02 3.32
CA LYS A 92 -5.91 47.73 2.15
C LYS A 92 -7.00 48.20 1.20
N ALA A 93 -8.02 47.36 0.96
CA ALA A 93 -9.15 47.71 0.10
C ALA A 93 -9.96 48.88 0.68
N ARG A 94 -10.23 48.88 2.00
CA ARG A 94 -10.88 50.00 2.69
C ARG A 94 -10.06 51.28 2.61
N ALA A 95 -8.75 51.22 2.90
CA ALA A 95 -7.86 52.37 2.79
C ALA A 95 -7.67 52.91 1.36
N ALA A 96 -7.90 52.07 0.34
CA ALA A 96 -7.93 52.52 -1.06
C ALA A 96 -9.25 53.23 -1.37
N GLN A 97 -10.38 52.69 -0.90
CA GLN A 97 -11.71 53.31 -1.07
C GLN A 97 -11.78 54.69 -0.39
N ASP A 98 -11.29 54.81 0.84
CA ASP A 98 -11.28 56.07 1.58
C ASP A 98 -10.44 57.15 0.86
N ARG A 99 -9.28 56.78 0.30
CA ARG A 99 -8.46 57.70 -0.50
C ARG A 99 -9.15 58.15 -1.78
N THR A 100 -9.85 57.24 -2.48
CA THR A 100 -10.62 57.61 -3.67
C THR A 100 -11.89 58.42 -3.38
N ALA A 101 -12.39 58.37 -2.15
CA ALA A 101 -13.51 59.18 -1.69
C ALA A 101 -13.05 60.60 -1.33
N ASP A 102 -11.93 60.72 -0.60
CA ASP A 102 -11.30 62.00 -0.24
C ASP A 102 -10.87 62.81 -1.48
N ASP A 103 -10.29 62.15 -2.48
CA ASP A 103 -9.88 62.77 -3.75
C ASP A 103 -11.08 63.29 -4.56
N ARG A 104 -12.25 62.64 -4.42
CA ARG A 104 -13.51 63.06 -5.07
C ARG A 104 -14.21 64.22 -4.37
N THR A 105 -13.95 64.41 -3.07
CA THR A 105 -14.49 65.54 -2.30
C THR A 105 -13.64 66.80 -2.40
N ARG A 106 -12.41 66.68 -2.93
CA ARG A 106 -11.47 67.79 -3.14
C ARG A 106 -11.52 68.41 -4.54
N SER A 107 -12.22 67.78 -5.49
CA SER A 107 -12.49 68.27 -6.85
C SER A 107 -13.80 69.05 -6.91
#